data_AF-A0AAN6SLX6-F1
#
_entry.id   AF-A0AAN6SLX6-F1
#
_cell.length_a   1.000
_cell.length_b   1.000
_cell.length_c   1.000
_cell.angle_alpha   90.00
_cell.angle_beta   90.00
_cell.angle_gamma   90.00
#
_symmetry.space_group_name_H-M   'P 1'
#
loop_
_entity.id
_entity.type
_entity.pdbx_description
1 polymer ?
#
loop_
_entity_poly.entity_id
_entity_poly.type
_entity_poly.pdbx_seq_one_letter_code
_entity_poly.pdbx_strand_id
1 'polypeptide(L)'
;MDQTPIAPSKPSRIAIACARCKTRKHRCDGGKPKCGNCAARGLECGYAAVRRTRGPGKNKKGPGAAATASLSRQPPTEPTTTSNSPPKAQTKADFLLSGVYEHRESVEGHIEEVAAGRREYAPLLPRHIASRLIQNSFDAIMADYPLLDLPRFATLADEQYAACSTDPAGNPSRWALVNAVFALALRFKIAPGAENDLSMFPRALYQNAAAVLPELILHGDPSLLSVQALLAMAMFAHAVSDSRSSAMLTANASRQVELLQRVHARQGPPLPVFDAIAREEEAQLGRAYGIASALEALAAQRYGVRPLLSRPEDNITVPTPTWF
;
A
#
# COMPACT_ATOMS: atom_id res chain seq x y z
N MET A 1 58.44 -6.78 37.09
CA MET A 1 57.42 -5.74 37.29
C MET A 1 57.73 -4.64 36.32
N ASP A 2 56.89 -4.41 35.31
CA ASP A 2 56.97 -3.17 34.53
C ASP A 2 55.60 -2.88 33.91
N GLN A 3 55.03 -1.72 34.24
CA GLN A 3 53.81 -1.18 33.65
C GLN A 3 54.06 0.31 33.41
N THR A 4 54.37 0.65 32.16
CA THR A 4 54.63 2.02 31.73
C THR A 4 53.32 2.83 31.74
N PRO A 5 53.28 4.05 32.31
CA PRO A 5 52.04 4.80 32.44
C PRO A 5 51.61 5.44 31.11
N ILE A 6 50.44 5.05 30.61
CA ILE A 6 49.86 5.61 29.38
C ILE A 6 49.32 7.02 29.65
N ALA A 7 49.85 8.01 28.95
CA ALA A 7 49.42 9.41 29.08
C ALA A 7 47.97 9.63 28.59
N PRO A 8 47.19 10.53 29.22
CA PRO A 8 45.78 10.73 28.89
C PRO A 8 45.61 11.35 27.50
N SER A 9 44.88 10.65 26.62
CA SER A 9 44.58 11.13 25.28
C SER A 9 43.63 12.35 25.29
N LYS A 10 43.87 13.31 24.39
CA LYS A 10 43.07 14.54 24.30
C LYS A 10 41.61 14.21 23.94
N PRO A 11 40.60 14.76 24.65
CA PRO A 11 39.21 14.37 24.45
C PRO A 11 38.69 14.83 23.08
N SER A 12 38.36 13.88 22.22
CA SER A 12 37.80 14.13 20.90
C SER A 12 36.43 14.83 21.00
N ARG A 13 36.13 15.73 20.05
CA ARG A 13 34.82 16.38 19.96
C ARG A 13 33.81 15.41 19.40
N ILE A 14 33.00 14.80 20.27
CA ILE A 14 31.96 13.85 19.85
C ILE A 14 30.85 14.54 19.04
N ALA A 15 30.40 13.88 17.98
CA ALA A 15 29.39 14.45 17.08
C ALA A 15 27.95 14.41 17.64
N ILE A 16 27.66 13.50 18.57
CA ILE A 16 26.33 13.31 19.18
C ILE A 16 26.51 12.96 20.66
N ALA A 17 26.02 13.80 21.57
CA ALA A 17 25.88 13.45 22.99
C ALA A 17 24.69 12.50 23.21
N CYS A 18 24.80 11.59 24.20
CA CYS A 18 23.67 10.74 24.58
C CYS A 18 22.46 11.58 25.04
N ALA A 19 21.25 11.04 24.93
CA ALA A 19 20.02 11.75 25.22
C ALA A 19 20.01 12.34 26.64
N ARG A 20 20.51 11.60 27.64
CA ARG A 20 20.52 12.03 29.04
C ARG A 20 21.48 13.20 29.29
N CYS A 21 22.71 13.14 28.78
CA CYS A 21 23.65 14.26 28.88
C CYS A 21 23.18 15.48 28.09
N LYS A 22 22.55 15.28 26.93
CA LYS A 22 21.93 16.34 26.12
C LYS A 22 20.81 17.06 26.87
N THR A 23 19.90 16.34 27.50
CA THR A 23 18.81 16.92 28.31
C THR A 23 19.34 17.63 29.56
N ARG A 24 20.35 17.07 30.23
CA ARG A 24 20.98 17.67 31.42
C ARG A 24 22.05 18.73 31.11
N LYS A 25 22.32 19.02 29.83
CA LYS A 25 23.38 19.94 29.35
C LYS A 25 24.79 19.66 29.92
N HIS A 26 25.08 18.42 30.32
CA HIS A 26 26.42 18.02 30.74
C HIS A 26 27.28 17.59 29.55
N ARG A 27 28.60 17.76 29.66
CA ARG A 27 29.56 17.25 28.68
C ARG A 27 29.48 15.72 28.65
N CYS A 28 29.23 15.18 27.47
CA CYS A 28 29.24 13.74 27.21
C CYS A 28 30.60 13.38 26.60
N ASP A 29 31.18 12.27 27.08
CA ASP A 29 32.45 11.69 26.62
C ASP A 29 32.30 10.81 25.38
N GLY A 30 31.08 10.31 25.11
CA GLY A 30 30.76 9.60 23.87
C GLY A 30 30.99 8.08 23.92
N GLY A 31 31.35 7.53 25.08
CA GLY A 31 31.48 6.08 25.28
C GLY A 31 30.23 5.30 24.86
N LYS A 32 30.44 4.11 24.30
CA LYS A 32 29.42 3.11 23.93
C LYS A 32 29.78 1.79 24.64
N PRO A 33 28.81 1.01 25.14
CA PRO A 33 27.36 1.21 25.06
C PRO A 33 26.83 2.33 25.97
N LYS A 34 27.53 2.68 27.05
CA LYS A 34 27.19 3.81 27.94
C LYS A 34 28.33 4.83 27.96
N CYS A 35 28.01 6.12 27.98
CA CYS A 35 29.01 7.17 28.24
C CYS A 35 29.45 7.15 29.71
N GLY A 36 30.70 7.51 29.99
CA GLY A 36 31.31 7.48 31.32
C GLY A 36 30.49 8.21 32.39
N ASN A 37 29.90 9.37 32.05
CA ASN A 37 29.05 10.13 32.99
C ASN A 37 27.72 9.42 33.32
N CYS A 38 27.17 8.60 32.41
CA CYS A 38 26.02 7.75 32.72
C CYS A 38 26.45 6.48 33.44
N ALA A 39 27.57 5.87 33.05
CA ALA A 39 28.11 4.65 33.64
C ALA A 39 28.46 4.85 35.13
N ALA A 40 29.21 5.90 35.46
CA ALA A 40 29.60 6.25 36.83
C ALA A 40 28.42 6.55 37.78
N ARG A 41 27.22 6.79 37.23
CA ARG A 41 25.99 7.05 37.99
C ARG A 41 24.99 5.90 37.94
N GLY A 42 25.34 4.78 37.29
CA GLY A 42 24.45 3.63 37.08
C GLY A 42 23.26 3.88 36.14
N LEU A 43 23.27 4.99 35.39
CA LEU A 43 22.08 5.48 34.66
C LEU A 43 21.98 4.90 33.25
N GLU A 44 20.75 4.76 32.78
CA GLU A 44 20.45 4.39 31.40
C GLU A 44 20.95 5.45 30.41
N CYS A 45 21.58 4.99 29.31
CA CYS A 45 22.31 5.82 28.37
C CYS A 45 21.94 5.49 26.91
N GLY A 46 20.82 6.03 26.43
CA GLY A 46 20.46 5.96 25.01
C GLY A 46 21.12 7.06 24.17
N TYR A 47 21.62 6.69 22.99
CA TYR A 47 21.92 7.63 21.90
C TYR A 47 20.76 7.62 20.90
N ALA A 48 20.34 8.78 20.40
CA ALA A 48 19.28 8.84 19.39
C ALA A 48 19.81 8.39 18.02
N ALA A 49 19.13 7.44 17.38
CA ALA A 49 19.55 6.86 16.10
C ALA A 49 19.50 7.83 14.90
N VAL A 50 18.74 8.94 15.00
CA VAL A 50 18.52 9.89 13.90
C VAL A 50 18.90 11.32 14.30
N ARG A 51 19.69 12.00 13.46
CA ARG A 51 19.99 13.44 13.62
C ARG A 51 18.77 14.28 13.23
N ARG A 52 18.06 14.83 14.22
CA ARG A 52 17.06 15.90 13.98
C ARG A 52 17.77 17.23 13.67
N THR A 53 17.75 17.64 12.41
CA THR A 53 18.10 19.01 11.97
C THR A 53 17.06 20.01 12.47
N ARG A 54 17.48 21.26 12.71
CA ARG A 54 16.56 22.36 13.05
C ARG A 54 15.87 22.84 11.76
N GLY A 55 14.55 23.00 11.79
CA GLY A 55 13.80 23.53 10.66
C GLY A 55 14.08 25.02 10.37
N PRO A 56 13.74 25.51 9.16
CA PRO A 56 14.04 26.89 8.76
C PRO A 56 13.29 27.92 9.62
N GLY A 57 14.02 28.95 10.10
CA GLY A 57 13.45 30.03 10.89
C GLY A 57 12.64 31.02 10.03
N LYS A 58 11.43 31.38 10.49
CA LYS A 58 10.65 32.47 9.90
C LYS A 58 11.30 33.81 10.23
N ASN A 59 11.60 34.63 9.23
CA ASN A 59 11.74 36.09 9.37
C ASN A 59 11.27 36.79 8.08
N LYS A 60 10.42 37.81 8.22
CA LYS A 60 9.94 38.68 7.13
C LYS A 60 10.59 40.06 7.26
N LYS A 61 10.94 40.70 6.13
CA LYS A 61 10.61 42.10 5.74
C LYS A 61 11.39 42.52 4.49
N GLY A 62 10.74 43.27 3.58
CA GLY A 62 11.39 44.09 2.54
C GLY A 62 11.88 45.44 3.10
N PRO A 63 12.08 46.53 2.32
CA PRO A 63 11.55 46.89 0.98
C PRO A 63 12.67 47.13 -0.07
N GLY A 64 12.51 47.66 -1.30
CA GLY A 64 11.38 48.12 -2.14
C GLY A 64 11.87 48.99 -3.33
N ALA A 65 10.96 49.41 -4.25
CA ALA A 65 11.18 50.24 -5.46
C ALA A 65 12.08 49.60 -6.57
N ALA A 66 11.99 49.86 -7.88
CA ALA A 66 11.08 50.47 -8.88
C ALA A 66 11.84 50.28 -10.25
N ALA A 67 11.37 50.51 -11.49
CA ALA A 67 10.17 51.11 -12.10
C ALA A 67 10.03 50.61 -13.57
N THR A 68 8.88 50.87 -14.23
CA THR A 68 8.66 51.01 -15.72
C THR A 68 9.08 49.85 -16.67
N ALA A 69 8.41 49.48 -17.77
CA ALA A 69 7.12 49.76 -18.43
C ALA A 69 6.84 48.54 -19.39
N SER A 70 5.86 48.43 -20.30
CA SER A 70 4.82 49.31 -20.85
C SER A 70 3.60 48.47 -21.32
N LEU A 71 2.73 48.98 -22.20
CA LEU A 71 1.48 48.34 -22.65
C LEU A 71 1.59 47.46 -23.92
N SER A 72 0.82 46.36 -23.96
CA SER A 72 -0.01 45.99 -25.11
C SER A 72 -1.18 45.09 -24.68
N ARG A 73 -2.30 45.11 -25.41
CA ARG A 73 -3.62 44.60 -24.99
C ARG A 73 -4.23 43.67 -26.05
N GLN A 74 -4.58 42.44 -25.67
CA GLN A 74 -5.44 41.54 -26.46
C GLN A 74 -6.45 40.78 -25.55
N PRO A 75 -7.56 40.24 -26.10
CA PRO A 75 -8.74 39.81 -25.33
C PRO A 75 -8.63 38.39 -24.76
N PRO A 76 -9.56 37.96 -23.87
CA PRO A 76 -9.41 36.74 -23.09
C PRO A 76 -9.86 35.47 -23.85
N THR A 77 -9.09 34.39 -23.66
CA THR A 77 -9.52 33.00 -23.86
C THR A 77 -9.58 32.28 -22.51
N GLU A 78 -10.41 31.25 -22.44
CA GLU A 78 -10.91 30.66 -21.18
C GLU A 78 -9.84 29.91 -20.36
N PRO A 79 -9.98 29.84 -19.02
CA PRO A 79 -8.94 29.31 -18.15
C PRO A 79 -8.96 27.77 -18.05
N THR A 80 -7.91 27.12 -18.56
CA THR A 80 -7.62 25.72 -18.23
C THR A 80 -7.23 25.60 -16.75
N THR A 81 -8.16 25.16 -15.90
CA THR A 81 -7.92 24.98 -14.47
C THR A 81 -6.99 23.81 -14.18
N THR A 82 -5.69 24.08 -14.10
CA THR A 82 -4.70 23.18 -13.51
C THR A 82 -4.88 23.17 -11.98
N SER A 83 -5.57 22.14 -11.47
CA SER A 83 -5.79 21.95 -10.03
C SER A 83 -4.50 21.49 -9.35
N ASN A 84 -3.69 22.46 -8.88
CA ASN A 84 -2.53 22.20 -8.03
C ASN A 84 -2.98 21.79 -6.63
N SER A 85 -3.04 20.49 -6.36
CA SER A 85 -3.05 19.96 -4.99
C SER A 85 -1.61 19.83 -4.46
N PRO A 86 -1.31 20.22 -3.20
CA PRO A 86 0.03 20.10 -2.64
C PRO A 86 0.40 18.64 -2.38
N PRO A 87 1.68 18.23 -2.59
CA PRO A 87 2.08 16.84 -2.39
C PRO A 87 2.04 16.47 -0.90
N LYS A 88 1.12 15.56 -0.53
CA LYS A 88 1.19 14.85 0.76
C LYS A 88 2.55 14.14 0.81
N ALA A 89 3.27 14.30 1.93
CA ALA A 89 4.65 13.86 2.04
C ALA A 89 4.81 12.34 1.82
N GLN A 90 5.30 11.95 0.65
CA GLN A 90 5.76 10.59 0.36
C GLN A 90 6.93 10.27 1.30
N THR A 91 6.65 9.53 2.37
CA THR A 91 7.66 8.70 3.03
C THR A 91 8.14 7.70 1.99
N LYS A 92 9.38 7.88 1.52
CA LYS A 92 10.01 7.01 0.53
C LYS A 92 10.04 5.57 1.04
N ALA A 93 10.08 4.60 0.12
CA ALA A 93 10.39 3.20 0.40
C ALA A 93 11.86 2.98 0.83
N ASP A 94 12.40 3.83 1.71
CA ASP A 94 13.77 3.73 2.24
C ASP A 94 14.03 2.38 2.93
N PHE A 95 12.97 1.71 3.40
CA PHE A 95 13.02 0.38 3.98
C PHE A 95 13.26 -0.75 2.96
N LEU A 96 13.17 -0.48 1.64
CA LEU A 96 13.52 -1.41 0.56
C LEU A 96 14.89 -1.10 -0.06
N LEU A 97 15.57 -0.04 0.39
CA LEU A 97 16.90 0.27 -0.09
C LEU A 97 17.92 -0.73 0.49
N SER A 98 18.91 -1.08 -0.32
CA SER A 98 20.01 -1.95 0.10
C SER A 98 20.71 -1.37 1.34
N GLY A 99 21.09 -2.24 2.28
CA GLY A 99 21.66 -1.87 3.58
C GLY A 99 20.65 -1.47 4.67
N VAL A 100 19.36 -1.30 4.36
CA VAL A 100 18.28 -1.20 5.36
C VAL A 100 17.47 -2.49 5.46
N TYR A 101 17.37 -3.23 4.35
CA TYR A 101 16.72 -4.54 4.30
C TYR A 101 17.75 -5.67 4.17
N GLU A 102 18.09 -6.30 5.30
CA GLU A 102 19.09 -7.38 5.40
C GLU A 102 18.73 -8.66 4.60
N HIS A 103 17.52 -8.73 4.02
CA HIS A 103 17.03 -9.86 3.23
C HIS A 103 16.63 -9.46 1.79
N ARG A 104 17.07 -8.31 1.30
CA ARG A 104 16.75 -7.84 -0.05
C ARG A 104 17.16 -8.83 -1.13
N GLU A 105 18.45 -9.17 -1.18
CA GLU A 105 19.05 -10.10 -2.15
C GLU A 105 18.38 -11.48 -2.09
N SER A 106 17.97 -11.92 -0.89
CA SER A 106 17.23 -13.18 -0.71
C SER A 106 15.85 -13.13 -1.36
N VAL A 107 15.08 -12.04 -1.19
CA VAL A 107 13.77 -11.89 -1.86
C VAL A 107 13.93 -11.73 -3.37
N GLU A 108 14.93 -10.97 -3.83
CA GLU A 108 15.24 -10.82 -5.26
C GLU A 108 15.55 -12.18 -5.90
N GLY A 109 16.41 -13.01 -5.28
CA GLY A 109 16.69 -14.37 -5.75
C GLY A 109 15.46 -15.29 -5.79
N HIS A 110 14.54 -15.20 -4.82
CA HIS A 110 13.27 -15.94 -4.89
C HIS A 110 12.36 -15.47 -6.03
N ILE A 111 12.31 -14.15 -6.31
CA ILE A 111 11.57 -13.61 -7.45
C ILE A 111 12.17 -14.10 -8.77
N GLU A 112 13.50 -14.18 -8.87
CA GLU A 112 14.19 -14.75 -10.04
C GLU A 112 13.95 -16.26 -10.21
N GLU A 113 13.84 -17.03 -9.11
CA GLU A 113 13.44 -18.44 -9.17
C GLU A 113 12.02 -18.63 -9.70
N VAL A 114 11.09 -17.75 -9.35
CA VAL A 114 9.71 -17.74 -9.90
C VAL A 114 9.72 -17.34 -11.37
N ALA A 115 10.46 -16.29 -11.73
CA ALA A 115 10.59 -15.86 -13.13
C ALA A 115 11.23 -16.94 -14.03
N ALA A 116 12.05 -17.82 -13.45
CA ALA A 116 12.64 -18.98 -14.12
C ALA A 116 11.82 -20.27 -14.01
N GLY A 117 10.59 -20.23 -13.45
CA GLY A 117 9.71 -21.39 -13.32
C GLY A 117 10.19 -22.47 -12.33
N ARG A 118 11.18 -22.16 -11.48
CA ARG A 118 11.67 -23.06 -10.42
C ARG A 118 10.83 -22.99 -9.15
N ARG A 119 9.99 -21.96 -9.02
CA ARG A 119 8.96 -21.79 -8.00
C ARG A 119 7.68 -21.26 -8.64
N GLU A 120 6.55 -21.57 -8.01
CA GLU A 120 5.23 -21.07 -8.43
C GLU A 120 4.94 -19.66 -7.91
N TYR A 121 5.36 -19.36 -6.68
CA TYR A 121 5.06 -18.11 -5.97
C TYR A 121 6.31 -17.45 -5.36
N ALA A 122 6.31 -16.12 -5.35
CA ALA A 122 7.28 -15.32 -4.62
C ALA A 122 6.88 -15.21 -3.13
N PRO A 123 7.84 -15.18 -2.19
CA PRO A 123 7.53 -15.00 -0.77
C PRO A 123 6.89 -13.62 -0.51
N LEU A 124 5.94 -13.58 0.42
CA LEU A 124 5.49 -12.33 1.03
C LEU A 124 6.67 -11.62 1.72
N LEU A 125 6.61 -10.29 1.78
CA LEU A 125 7.55 -9.50 2.60
C LEU A 125 7.54 -10.00 4.05
N PRO A 126 8.65 -9.95 4.80
CA PRO A 126 8.67 -10.30 6.21
C PRO A 126 7.62 -9.50 6.99
N ARG A 127 6.82 -10.20 7.81
CA ARG A 127 5.61 -9.67 8.48
C ARG A 127 5.81 -8.27 9.08
N HIS A 128 6.90 -8.05 9.83
CA HIS A 128 7.17 -6.77 10.48
C HIS A 128 7.39 -5.59 9.50
N ILE A 129 7.84 -5.85 8.28
CA ILE A 129 7.97 -4.87 7.19
C ILE A 129 6.61 -4.64 6.55
N ALA A 130 5.90 -5.72 6.24
CA ALA A 130 4.59 -5.70 5.62
C ALA A 130 3.55 -4.94 6.48
N SER A 131 3.51 -5.20 7.79
CA SER A 131 2.66 -4.46 8.74
C SER A 131 3.01 -2.97 8.78
N ARG A 132 4.30 -2.61 8.81
CA ARG A 132 4.73 -1.20 8.79
C ARG A 132 4.41 -0.51 7.47
N LEU A 133 4.58 -1.19 6.35
CA LEU A 133 4.23 -0.68 5.04
C LEU A 133 2.74 -0.28 5.02
N ILE A 134 1.87 -1.24 5.35
CA ILE A 134 0.42 -1.08 5.35
C ILE A 134 -0.04 0.01 6.32
N GLN A 135 0.42 0.00 7.57
CA GLN A 135 0.09 1.03 8.56
C GLN A 135 0.43 2.47 8.10
N ASN A 136 1.38 2.63 7.17
CA ASN A 136 1.80 3.92 6.64
C ASN A 136 1.23 4.25 5.25
N SER A 137 0.43 3.37 4.64
CA SER A 137 -0.11 3.55 3.28
C SER A 137 -1.59 3.25 3.11
N PHE A 138 -2.22 2.49 4.02
CA PHE A 138 -3.56 1.93 3.83
C PHE A 138 -4.62 2.99 3.50
N ASP A 139 -4.73 4.02 4.34
CA ASP A 139 -5.67 5.14 4.15
C ASP A 139 -5.48 5.88 2.81
N ALA A 140 -4.27 5.83 2.24
CA ALA A 140 -3.96 6.49 0.98
C ALA A 140 -4.24 5.60 -0.24
N ILE A 141 -4.03 4.28 -0.14
CA ILE A 141 -4.35 3.34 -1.24
C ILE A 141 -5.84 3.00 -1.30
N MET A 142 -6.57 3.14 -0.19
CA MET A 142 -8.03 2.94 -0.11
C MET A 142 -8.83 4.27 -0.18
N ALA A 143 -8.17 5.40 -0.42
CA ALA A 143 -8.80 6.73 -0.40
C ALA A 143 -9.91 6.89 -1.45
N ASP A 144 -9.64 6.46 -2.68
CA ASP A 144 -10.58 6.57 -3.81
C ASP A 144 -11.56 5.39 -3.85
N TYR A 145 -11.15 4.23 -3.32
CA TYR A 145 -11.91 2.97 -3.33
C TYR A 145 -11.79 2.28 -1.96
N PRO A 146 -12.69 2.57 -1.00
CA PRO A 146 -12.65 2.04 0.37
C PRO A 146 -13.15 0.59 0.43
N LEU A 147 -12.35 -0.32 -0.12
CA LEU A 147 -12.69 -1.73 -0.37
C LEU A 147 -12.88 -2.55 0.92
N LEU A 148 -12.03 -2.30 1.91
CA LEU A 148 -12.09 -2.86 3.26
C LEU A 148 -11.32 -1.93 4.23
N ASP A 149 -11.51 -2.11 5.54
CA ASP A 149 -10.79 -1.35 6.55
C ASP A 149 -9.44 -1.98 6.94
N LEU A 150 -8.61 -1.19 7.62
CA LEU A 150 -7.28 -1.61 8.06
C LEU A 150 -7.33 -2.78 9.07
N PRO A 151 -8.22 -2.81 10.09
CA PRO A 151 -8.33 -3.95 11.01
C PRO A 151 -8.65 -5.28 10.32
N ARG A 152 -9.62 -5.30 9.40
CA ARG A 152 -10.01 -6.49 8.63
C ARG A 152 -8.87 -6.95 7.72
N PHE A 153 -8.21 -6.03 7.03
CA PHE A 153 -7.03 -6.38 6.23
C PHE A 153 -5.88 -6.93 7.09
N ALA A 154 -5.60 -6.30 8.24
CA ALA A 154 -4.53 -6.74 9.14
C ALA A 154 -4.79 -8.16 9.68
N THR A 155 -6.04 -8.49 10.00
CA THR A 155 -6.45 -9.84 10.41
C THR A 155 -6.20 -10.85 9.30
N LEU A 156 -6.66 -10.57 8.06
CA LEU A 156 -6.44 -11.44 6.90
C LEU A 156 -4.96 -11.63 6.56
N ALA A 157 -4.14 -10.58 6.71
CA ALA A 157 -2.70 -10.67 6.53
C ALA A 157 -2.03 -11.52 7.62
N ASP A 158 -2.41 -11.34 8.89
CA ASP A 158 -1.87 -12.09 10.02
C ASP A 158 -2.27 -13.58 9.96
N GLU A 159 -3.50 -13.90 9.57
CA GLU A 159 -3.92 -15.27 9.25
C GLU A 159 -3.08 -15.88 8.13
N GLN A 160 -2.81 -15.12 7.07
CA GLN A 160 -1.98 -15.62 5.97
C GLN A 160 -0.55 -15.89 6.44
N TYR A 161 0.07 -14.98 7.21
CA TYR A 161 1.40 -15.22 7.78
C TYR A 161 1.43 -16.38 8.78
N ALA A 162 0.34 -16.66 9.50
CA ALA A 162 0.22 -17.80 10.39
C ALA A 162 0.05 -19.12 9.63
N ALA A 163 -0.55 -19.10 8.43
CA ALA A 163 -0.77 -20.27 7.58
C ALA A 163 0.44 -20.55 6.67
N CYS A 164 0.77 -19.64 5.76
CA CYS A 164 1.98 -19.69 4.94
C CYS A 164 2.33 -18.33 4.29
N SER A 165 3.62 -17.99 4.25
CA SER A 165 4.13 -16.79 3.55
C SER A 165 4.60 -17.03 2.11
N THR A 166 4.49 -18.25 1.59
CA THR A 166 5.04 -18.64 0.27
C THR A 166 4.04 -19.32 -0.66
N ASP A 167 2.81 -19.59 -0.22
CA ASP A 167 1.75 -20.20 -1.04
C ASP A 167 0.36 -19.84 -0.49
N PRO A 168 -0.74 -20.18 -1.21
CA PRO A 168 -2.09 -19.80 -0.82
C PRO A 168 -2.64 -20.44 0.47
N ALA A 169 -1.99 -21.48 1.01
CA ALA A 169 -2.42 -22.23 2.20
C ALA A 169 -3.92 -22.64 2.19
N GLY A 170 -4.42 -23.08 1.03
CA GLY A 170 -5.81 -23.48 0.84
C GLY A 170 -6.85 -22.35 0.85
N ASN A 171 -6.43 -21.08 0.80
CA ASN A 171 -7.34 -19.93 0.66
C ASN A 171 -6.85 -18.97 -0.44
N PRO A 172 -7.16 -19.25 -1.73
CA PRO A 172 -6.70 -18.44 -2.86
C PRO A 172 -7.22 -17.00 -2.80
N SER A 173 -8.42 -16.79 -2.26
CA SER A 173 -9.03 -15.46 -2.14
C SER A 173 -8.28 -14.59 -1.12
N ARG A 174 -7.93 -15.14 0.05
CA ARG A 174 -7.08 -14.44 1.04
C ARG A 174 -5.70 -14.17 0.46
N TRP A 175 -5.08 -15.16 -0.18
CA TRP A 175 -3.77 -15.04 -0.81
C TRP A 175 -3.73 -13.92 -1.86
N ALA A 176 -4.69 -13.91 -2.80
CA ALA A 176 -4.77 -12.89 -3.84
C ALA A 176 -5.01 -11.49 -3.26
N LEU A 177 -5.94 -11.33 -2.30
CA LEU A 177 -6.20 -10.04 -1.66
C LEU A 177 -4.97 -9.51 -0.91
N VAL A 178 -4.32 -10.35 -0.09
CA VAL A 178 -3.13 -9.99 0.69
C VAL A 178 -2.00 -9.56 -0.24
N ASN A 179 -1.72 -10.32 -1.29
CA ASN A 179 -0.71 -9.98 -2.29
C ASN A 179 -1.04 -8.68 -3.06
N ALA A 180 -2.28 -8.51 -3.54
CA ALA A 180 -2.68 -7.34 -4.31
C ALA A 180 -2.62 -6.03 -3.48
N VAL A 181 -3.05 -6.07 -2.21
CA VAL A 181 -2.98 -4.90 -1.32
C VAL A 181 -1.55 -4.57 -0.91
N PHE A 182 -0.68 -5.57 -0.67
CA PHE A 182 0.75 -5.30 -0.50
C PHE A 182 1.40 -4.74 -1.77
N ALA A 183 1.01 -5.22 -2.96
CA ALA A 183 1.50 -4.68 -4.23
C ALA A 183 1.09 -3.21 -4.43
N LEU A 184 -0.16 -2.85 -4.13
CA LEU A 184 -0.66 -1.47 -4.10
C LEU A 184 0.14 -0.60 -3.11
N ALA A 185 0.31 -1.08 -1.88
CA ALA A 185 1.05 -0.37 -0.83
C ALA A 185 2.52 -0.12 -1.22
N LEU A 186 3.20 -1.13 -1.77
CA LEU A 186 4.55 -1.01 -2.30
C LEU A 186 4.61 0.03 -3.41
N ARG A 187 3.75 -0.09 -4.42
CA ARG A 187 3.69 0.86 -5.55
C ARG A 187 3.48 2.30 -5.10
N PHE A 188 2.63 2.51 -4.10
CA PHE A 188 2.38 3.84 -3.52
C PHE A 188 3.60 4.45 -2.78
N LYS A 189 4.51 3.62 -2.25
CA LYS A 189 5.70 4.05 -1.50
C LYS A 189 6.98 4.13 -2.34
N ILE A 190 7.01 3.55 -3.54
CA ILE A 190 8.12 3.72 -4.48
C ILE A 190 8.28 5.22 -4.79
N ALA A 191 9.50 5.72 -4.62
CA ALA A 191 9.82 7.12 -4.84
C ALA A 191 10.01 7.40 -6.34
N PRO A 192 9.66 8.60 -6.83
CA PRO A 192 9.99 9.03 -8.19
C PRO A 192 11.48 8.87 -8.51
N GLY A 193 11.79 8.15 -9.58
CA GLY A 193 13.15 7.79 -10.01
C GLY A 193 13.66 6.45 -9.47
N ALA A 194 12.92 5.75 -8.61
CA ALA A 194 13.27 4.42 -8.09
C ALA A 194 12.37 3.30 -8.64
N GLU A 195 11.52 3.60 -9.64
CA GLU A 195 10.55 2.67 -10.20
C GLU A 195 11.22 1.46 -10.84
N ASN A 196 12.27 1.65 -11.63
CA ASN A 196 12.93 0.54 -12.34
C ASN A 196 13.47 -0.49 -11.34
N ASP A 197 14.28 -0.05 -10.38
CA ASP A 197 14.97 -0.87 -9.38
C ASP A 197 14.04 -1.59 -8.40
N LEU A 198 12.85 -1.03 -8.15
CA LEU A 198 11.89 -1.57 -7.17
C LEU A 198 10.62 -2.16 -7.82
N SER A 199 10.42 -2.03 -9.14
CA SER A 199 9.23 -2.52 -9.84
C SER A 199 9.01 -4.03 -9.73
N MET A 200 10.08 -4.81 -9.51
CA MET A 200 9.99 -6.27 -9.41
C MET A 200 9.17 -6.72 -8.18
N PHE A 201 9.28 -6.04 -7.03
CA PHE A 201 8.58 -6.45 -5.82
C PHE A 201 7.04 -6.37 -5.92
N PRO A 202 6.41 -5.22 -6.26
CA PRO A 202 4.96 -5.16 -6.42
C PRO A 202 4.48 -6.00 -7.61
N ARG A 203 5.31 -6.18 -8.66
CA ARG A 203 4.98 -7.03 -9.80
C ARG A 203 4.95 -8.51 -9.43
N ALA A 204 5.91 -9.01 -8.63
CA ALA A 204 5.93 -10.38 -8.15
C ALA A 204 4.72 -10.69 -7.24
N LEU A 205 4.37 -9.78 -6.33
CA LEU A 205 3.16 -9.91 -5.52
C LEU A 205 1.89 -9.90 -6.38
N TYR A 206 1.79 -9.01 -7.37
CA TYR A 206 0.66 -9.04 -8.30
C TYR A 206 0.61 -10.34 -9.12
N GLN A 207 1.76 -10.91 -9.51
CA GLN A 207 1.85 -12.21 -10.18
C GLN A 207 1.38 -13.37 -9.28
N ASN A 208 1.70 -13.35 -7.98
CA ASN A 208 1.17 -14.32 -7.02
C ASN A 208 -0.37 -14.32 -6.98
N ALA A 209 -0.99 -13.12 -7.02
CA ALA A 209 -2.45 -12.98 -7.06
C ALA A 209 -3.03 -13.40 -8.42
N ALA A 210 -2.32 -13.11 -9.52
CA ALA A 210 -2.73 -13.49 -10.87
C ALA A 210 -2.63 -15.01 -11.12
N ALA A 211 -1.68 -15.71 -10.47
CA ALA A 211 -1.50 -17.16 -10.61
C ALA A 211 -2.71 -17.96 -10.09
N VAL A 212 -3.32 -17.54 -8.98
CA VAL A 212 -4.56 -18.16 -8.44
C VAL A 212 -5.84 -17.69 -9.12
N LEU A 213 -5.78 -16.75 -10.07
CA LEU A 213 -6.96 -16.19 -10.74
C LEU A 213 -7.93 -17.23 -11.35
N PRO A 214 -7.48 -18.33 -11.98
CA PRO A 214 -8.37 -19.38 -12.45
C PRO A 214 -9.18 -20.03 -11.32
N GLU A 215 -8.58 -20.21 -10.14
CA GLU A 215 -9.26 -20.75 -8.96
C GLU A 215 -10.32 -19.77 -8.44
N LEU A 216 -10.00 -18.47 -8.35
CA LEU A 216 -10.95 -17.42 -7.94
C LEU A 216 -12.18 -17.30 -8.85
N ILE A 217 -12.04 -17.60 -10.15
CA ILE A 217 -13.11 -17.41 -11.15
C ILE A 217 -13.89 -18.70 -11.44
N LEU A 218 -13.20 -19.85 -11.53
CA LEU A 218 -13.76 -21.08 -12.10
C LEU A 218 -14.02 -22.20 -11.08
N HIS A 219 -13.31 -22.21 -9.95
CA HIS A 219 -13.29 -23.35 -9.02
C HIS A 219 -13.72 -23.00 -7.60
N GLY A 220 -13.54 -21.76 -7.16
CA GLY A 220 -14.03 -21.27 -5.87
C GLY A 220 -15.49 -20.80 -5.94
N ASP A 221 -16.25 -21.06 -4.88
CA ASP A 221 -17.55 -20.43 -4.67
C ASP A 221 -17.39 -18.90 -4.59
N PRO A 222 -18.25 -18.10 -5.24
CA PRO A 222 -18.25 -16.65 -5.09
C PRO A 222 -18.39 -16.26 -3.63
N SER A 223 -17.51 -15.38 -3.15
CA SER A 223 -17.49 -14.88 -1.78
C SER A 223 -17.16 -13.39 -1.76
N LEU A 224 -17.50 -12.70 -0.66
CA LEU A 224 -17.07 -11.31 -0.48
C LEU A 224 -15.54 -11.18 -0.57
N LEU A 225 -14.80 -12.19 -0.12
CA LEU A 225 -13.34 -12.19 -0.15
C LEU A 225 -12.77 -12.36 -1.58
N SER A 226 -13.38 -13.21 -2.43
CA SER A 226 -12.97 -13.34 -3.83
C SER A 226 -13.28 -12.07 -4.64
N VAL A 227 -14.43 -11.45 -4.39
CA VAL A 227 -14.78 -10.13 -4.93
C VAL A 227 -13.76 -9.07 -4.51
N GLN A 228 -13.43 -9.01 -3.21
CA GLN A 228 -12.43 -8.06 -2.70
C GLN A 228 -11.05 -8.32 -3.32
N ALA A 229 -10.62 -9.57 -3.48
CA ALA A 229 -9.38 -9.92 -4.16
C ALA A 229 -9.35 -9.42 -5.61
N LEU A 230 -10.39 -9.73 -6.40
CA LEU A 230 -10.51 -9.31 -7.81
C LEU A 230 -10.50 -7.78 -7.96
N LEU A 231 -11.18 -7.04 -7.06
CA LEU A 231 -11.17 -5.58 -7.07
C LEU A 231 -9.81 -5.00 -6.67
N ALA A 232 -9.12 -5.55 -5.66
CA ALA A 232 -7.77 -5.13 -5.31
C ALA A 232 -6.77 -5.36 -6.46
N MET A 233 -6.90 -6.49 -7.18
CA MET A 233 -6.14 -6.75 -8.40
C MET A 233 -6.50 -5.75 -9.52
N ALA A 234 -7.79 -5.44 -9.72
CA ALA A 234 -8.25 -4.48 -10.72
C ALA A 234 -7.73 -3.06 -10.44
N MET A 235 -7.68 -2.64 -9.16
CA MET A 235 -7.08 -1.39 -8.70
C MET A 235 -5.58 -1.36 -8.98
N PHE A 236 -4.84 -2.46 -8.75
CA PHE A 236 -3.42 -2.52 -9.07
C PHE A 236 -3.18 -2.42 -10.59
N ALA A 237 -3.93 -3.20 -11.39
CA ALA A 237 -3.88 -3.17 -12.84
C ALA A 237 -4.17 -1.76 -13.39
N HIS A 238 -5.16 -1.06 -12.82
CA HIS A 238 -5.45 0.35 -13.11
C HIS A 238 -4.26 1.25 -12.77
N ALA A 239 -3.68 1.10 -11.58
CA ALA A 239 -2.55 1.89 -11.10
C ALA A 239 -1.26 1.70 -11.95
N VAL A 240 -1.07 0.56 -12.60
CA VAL A 240 0.01 0.32 -13.58
C VAL A 240 -0.37 0.64 -15.04
N SER A 241 -1.58 1.16 -15.26
CA SER A 241 -2.17 1.42 -16.59
C SER A 241 -2.37 0.18 -17.48
N ASP A 242 -2.34 -1.04 -16.93
CA ASP A 242 -2.85 -2.24 -17.59
C ASP A 242 -4.37 -2.28 -17.48
N SER A 243 -4.99 -1.43 -18.29
CA SER A 243 -6.44 -1.24 -18.25
C SER A 243 -7.21 -2.35 -18.98
N ARG A 244 -6.55 -3.28 -19.71
CA ARG A 244 -7.19 -4.53 -20.16
C ARG A 244 -7.40 -5.45 -18.97
N SER A 245 -6.35 -5.75 -18.20
CA SER A 245 -6.47 -6.61 -17.02
C SER A 245 -7.42 -5.99 -16.00
N SER A 246 -7.33 -4.68 -15.77
CA SER A 246 -8.24 -3.95 -14.89
C SER A 246 -9.71 -4.13 -15.28
N ALA A 247 -10.05 -3.97 -16.58
CA ALA A 247 -11.41 -4.18 -17.07
C ALA A 247 -11.88 -5.64 -16.91
N MET A 248 -11.04 -6.63 -17.24
CA MET A 248 -11.39 -8.05 -17.10
C MET A 248 -11.58 -8.47 -15.64
N LEU A 249 -10.72 -8.01 -14.73
CA LEU A 249 -10.83 -8.28 -13.29
C LEU A 249 -12.07 -7.63 -12.69
N THR A 250 -12.37 -6.39 -13.09
CA THR A 250 -13.59 -5.68 -12.67
C THR A 250 -14.83 -6.42 -13.15
N ALA A 251 -14.89 -6.83 -14.43
CA ALA A 251 -16.02 -7.58 -14.99
C ALA A 251 -16.30 -8.91 -14.25
N ASN A 252 -15.24 -9.62 -13.84
CA ASN A 252 -15.39 -10.83 -13.02
C ASN A 252 -15.87 -10.51 -11.60
N ALA A 253 -15.36 -9.46 -10.96
CA ALA A 253 -15.83 -9.00 -9.66
C ALA A 253 -17.32 -8.61 -9.70
N SER A 254 -17.73 -7.81 -10.69
CA SER A 254 -19.13 -7.43 -10.94
C SER A 254 -20.06 -8.64 -11.04
N ARG A 255 -19.66 -9.67 -11.81
CA ARG A 255 -20.46 -10.88 -11.97
C ARG A 255 -20.53 -11.70 -10.67
N GLN A 256 -19.44 -11.78 -9.88
CA GLN A 256 -19.49 -12.43 -8.56
C GLN A 256 -20.37 -11.67 -7.56
N VAL A 257 -20.36 -10.33 -7.57
CA VAL A 257 -21.27 -9.51 -6.74
C VAL A 257 -22.74 -9.77 -7.11
N GLU A 258 -23.07 -9.79 -8.41
CA GLU A 258 -24.43 -10.08 -8.90
C GLU A 258 -24.91 -11.48 -8.45
N LEU A 259 -24.02 -12.48 -8.48
CA LEU A 259 -24.31 -13.84 -8.00
C LEU A 259 -24.56 -13.87 -6.49
N LEU A 260 -23.71 -13.23 -5.69
CA LEU A 260 -23.86 -13.13 -4.23
C LEU A 260 -25.17 -12.44 -3.83
N GLN A 261 -25.49 -11.31 -4.45
CA GLN A 261 -26.74 -10.59 -4.22
C GLN A 261 -27.97 -11.47 -4.51
N ARG A 262 -27.93 -12.27 -5.58
CA ARG A 262 -28.99 -13.24 -5.90
C ARG A 262 -29.10 -14.39 -4.90
N VAL A 263 -27.99 -14.86 -4.34
CA VAL A 263 -27.99 -15.89 -3.29
C VAL A 263 -28.60 -15.33 -2.00
N HIS A 264 -28.18 -14.15 -1.54
CA HIS A 264 -28.74 -13.50 -0.36
C HIS A 264 -30.25 -13.21 -0.53
N ALA A 265 -30.67 -12.69 -1.69
CA ALA A 265 -32.09 -12.45 -1.98
C ALA A 265 -32.97 -13.71 -1.92
N ARG A 266 -32.40 -14.90 -2.19
CA ARG A 266 -33.12 -16.19 -2.05
C ARG A 266 -33.16 -16.72 -0.63
N GLN A 267 -32.17 -16.38 0.21
CA GLN A 267 -32.09 -16.82 1.61
C GLN A 267 -33.06 -16.05 2.52
N GLY A 268 -33.51 -14.87 2.10
CA GLY A 268 -34.40 -14.01 2.88
C GLY A 268 -33.64 -13.19 3.94
N PRO A 269 -34.34 -12.35 4.73
CA PRO A 269 -33.70 -11.53 5.74
C PRO A 269 -33.08 -12.40 6.85
N PRO A 270 -31.88 -12.07 7.34
CA PRO A 270 -31.23 -12.84 8.41
C PRO A 270 -32.03 -12.79 9.71
N LEU A 271 -31.94 -13.86 10.52
CA LEU A 271 -32.57 -13.90 11.84
C LEU A 271 -31.99 -12.79 12.75
N PRO A 272 -32.80 -12.16 13.63
CA PRO A 272 -32.38 -11.00 14.45
C PRO A 272 -31.13 -11.20 15.32
N VAL A 273 -30.72 -12.45 15.58
CA VAL A 273 -29.54 -12.80 16.39
C VAL A 273 -28.23 -12.65 15.61
N PHE A 274 -28.24 -12.83 14.29
CA PHE A 274 -27.04 -12.72 13.41
C PHE A 274 -26.91 -11.37 12.71
N ASP A 275 -27.85 -10.47 12.99
CA ASP A 275 -28.15 -9.23 12.29
C ASP A 275 -26.96 -8.24 12.24
N ALA A 276 -26.11 -8.18 13.27
CA ALA A 276 -24.92 -7.30 13.25
C ALA A 276 -23.84 -7.74 12.23
N ILE A 277 -23.52 -9.04 12.17
CA ILE A 277 -22.49 -9.57 11.27
C ILE A 277 -23.00 -9.57 9.83
N ALA A 278 -24.24 -10.03 9.63
CA ALA A 278 -24.87 -10.06 8.31
C ALA A 278 -25.00 -8.66 7.69
N ARG A 279 -25.40 -7.63 8.47
CA ARG A 279 -25.46 -6.24 7.98
C ARG A 279 -24.10 -5.66 7.63
N GLU A 280 -23.05 -5.96 8.39
CA GLU A 280 -21.71 -5.49 8.00
C GLU A 280 -21.26 -6.17 6.72
N GLU A 281 -21.48 -7.47 6.55
CA GLU A 281 -21.16 -8.20 5.32
C GLU A 281 -21.96 -7.67 4.10
N GLU A 282 -23.25 -7.40 4.27
CA GLU A 282 -24.09 -6.75 3.25
C GLU A 282 -23.59 -5.33 2.92
N ALA A 283 -23.21 -4.54 3.92
CA ALA A 283 -22.63 -3.22 3.72
C ALA A 283 -21.26 -3.29 3.00
N GLN A 284 -20.44 -4.31 3.26
CA GLN A 284 -19.19 -4.56 2.52
C GLN A 284 -19.47 -4.92 1.06
N LEU A 285 -20.46 -5.77 0.81
CA LEU A 285 -20.88 -6.16 -0.53
C LEU A 285 -21.43 -4.96 -1.32
N GLY A 286 -22.19 -4.08 -0.66
CA GLY A 286 -22.63 -2.80 -1.24
C GLY A 286 -21.48 -1.85 -1.59
N ARG A 287 -20.45 -1.76 -0.74
CA ARG A 287 -19.21 -1.02 -1.05
C ARG A 287 -18.48 -1.62 -2.26
N ALA A 288 -18.34 -2.95 -2.30
CA ALA A 288 -17.71 -3.66 -3.40
C ALA A 288 -18.46 -3.45 -4.73
N TYR A 289 -19.81 -3.50 -4.73
CA TYR A 289 -20.64 -3.15 -5.88
C TYR A 289 -20.36 -1.73 -6.40
N GLY A 290 -20.32 -0.74 -5.49
CA GLY A 290 -20.05 0.66 -5.85
C GLY A 290 -18.65 0.85 -6.49
N ILE A 291 -17.64 0.19 -5.93
CA ILE A 291 -16.26 0.21 -6.47
C ILE A 291 -16.20 -0.47 -7.85
N ALA A 292 -16.84 -1.64 -8.00
CA ALA A 292 -16.92 -2.35 -9.28
C ALA A 292 -17.58 -1.47 -10.36
N SER A 293 -18.74 -0.87 -10.07
CA SER A 293 -19.44 0.03 -10.98
C SER A 293 -18.62 1.26 -11.37
N ALA A 294 -17.87 1.85 -10.43
CA ALA A 294 -16.98 2.98 -10.71
C ALA A 294 -15.80 2.60 -11.63
N LEU A 295 -15.19 1.43 -11.40
CA LEU A 295 -14.11 0.91 -12.26
C LEU A 295 -14.63 0.50 -13.65
N GLU A 296 -15.85 -0.04 -13.76
CA GLU A 296 -16.48 -0.31 -15.06
C GLU A 296 -16.76 0.98 -15.84
N ALA A 297 -17.22 2.04 -15.19
CA ALA A 297 -17.44 3.33 -15.85
C ALA A 297 -16.14 3.91 -16.44
N LEU A 298 -15.01 3.77 -15.72
CA LEU A 298 -13.68 4.17 -16.21
C LEU A 298 -13.21 3.28 -17.38
N ALA A 299 -13.47 1.96 -17.32
CA ALA A 299 -13.16 1.04 -18.42
C ALA A 299 -14.02 1.34 -19.67
N ALA A 300 -15.31 1.62 -19.48
CA ALA A 300 -16.25 2.00 -20.54
C ALA A 300 -15.81 3.29 -21.24
N GLN A 301 -15.46 4.33 -20.48
CA GLN A 301 -14.94 5.59 -21.03
C GLN A 301 -13.66 5.39 -21.86
N ARG A 302 -12.79 4.45 -21.46
CA ARG A 302 -11.49 4.22 -22.10
C ARG A 302 -11.53 3.28 -23.30
N TYR A 303 -12.46 2.32 -23.33
CA TYR A 303 -12.50 1.26 -24.35
C TYR A 303 -13.80 1.20 -25.17
N GLY A 304 -14.81 2.01 -24.85
CA GLY A 304 -16.12 1.94 -25.49
C GLY A 304 -16.91 0.66 -25.16
N VAL A 305 -16.49 -0.09 -24.15
CA VAL A 305 -17.19 -1.29 -23.68
C VAL A 305 -18.42 -0.90 -22.85
N ARG A 306 -19.52 -1.64 -22.97
CA ARG A 306 -20.71 -1.42 -22.13
C ARG A 306 -20.42 -1.93 -20.70
N PRO A 307 -20.73 -1.17 -19.64
CA PRO A 307 -20.73 -1.68 -18.27
C PRO A 307 -21.62 -2.93 -18.15
N LEU A 308 -21.21 -3.89 -17.32
CA LEU A 308 -22.01 -5.09 -17.02
C LEU A 308 -23.01 -4.79 -15.89
N LEU A 309 -22.63 -3.95 -14.94
CA LEU A 309 -23.52 -3.40 -13.93
C LEU A 309 -24.28 -2.22 -14.53
N SER A 310 -25.42 -2.51 -15.16
CA SER A 310 -26.34 -1.48 -15.64
C SER A 310 -26.95 -0.70 -14.48
N ARG A 311 -27.25 0.59 -14.72
CA ARG A 311 -28.25 1.28 -13.90
C ARG A 311 -29.61 0.62 -14.14
N PRO A 312 -30.51 0.58 -13.14
CA PRO A 312 -31.74 -0.24 -13.16
C PRO A 312 -32.82 0.17 -14.19
N GLU A 313 -32.52 1.05 -15.13
CA GLU A 313 -33.44 1.51 -16.19
C GLU A 313 -33.25 0.75 -17.52
N ASP A 314 -32.12 0.06 -17.72
CA ASP A 314 -31.86 -0.75 -18.92
C ASP A 314 -32.58 -2.11 -18.83
N ASN A 315 -33.90 -2.10 -19.01
CA ASN A 315 -34.72 -3.33 -19.06
C ASN A 315 -34.51 -4.09 -20.37
N ILE A 316 -33.41 -4.85 -20.47
CA ILE A 316 -33.07 -5.66 -21.64
C ILE A 316 -33.99 -6.88 -21.70
N THR A 317 -34.95 -6.87 -22.64
CA THR A 317 -35.65 -8.08 -23.07
C THR A 317 -34.67 -9.04 -23.73
N VAL A 318 -34.19 -10.02 -22.97
CA VAL A 318 -33.40 -11.14 -23.52
C VAL A 318 -34.33 -12.00 -24.39
N PRO A 319 -34.04 -12.18 -25.70
CA PRO A 319 -34.82 -13.10 -26.53
C PRO A 319 -34.67 -14.52 -26.00
N THR A 320 -35.78 -15.22 -25.78
CA THR A 320 -35.76 -16.65 -25.45
C THR A 320 -35.11 -17.42 -26.61
N PRO A 321 -34.08 -18.26 -26.37
CA PRO A 321 -33.44 -19.01 -27.44
C PRO A 321 -34.45 -19.98 -28.09
N THR A 322 -34.58 -19.91 -29.42
CA THR A 322 -35.54 -20.72 -30.19
C THR A 322 -34.93 -22.03 -30.70
N TRP A 323 -33.96 -22.59 -29.99
CA TRP A 323 -33.41 -23.92 -30.29
C TRP A 323 -33.98 -24.96 -29.32
N PHE A 324 -34.97 -25.70 -29.83
CA PHE A 324 -35.34 -27.05 -29.44
C PHE A 324 -35.29 -27.92 -30.70
#